data_AF-A0A2T6DH00-F1
#
_entry.id   AF-A0A2T6DH00-F1
#
_cell.length_a   1.000
_cell.length_b   1.000
_cell.length_c   1.000
_cell.angle_alpha   90.00
_cell.angle_beta   90.00
_cell.angle_gamma   90.00
#
_symmetry.space_group_name_H-M   'P 1'
#
loop_
_entity.id
_entity.type
_entity.pdbx_description
1 polymer ?
#
loop_
_entity_poly.entity_id
_entity_poly.type
_entity_poly.pdbx_seq_one_letter_code
_entity_poly.pdbx_strand_id
1 'polypeptide(L)'
;MSKKSRRKFSPEFKAQVGLEALKGVEPIHAIAAKYEVHPVQVSQWKKEVLERLPEVFSSRPPPSAAQSAEREAQLYQKIGQLEMELEWLKKKSALLNG
;
A
#
# COMPACT_ATOMS: atom_id res chain seq x y z
N MET A 1 32.65 -3.77 -10.13
CA MET A 1 31.88 -3.53 -8.89
C MET A 1 30.56 -4.29 -8.98
N SER A 2 30.46 -5.49 -8.41
CA SER A 2 29.23 -6.29 -8.46
C SER A 2 28.14 -5.63 -7.60
N LYS A 3 26.97 -5.33 -8.19
CA LYS A 3 25.82 -4.74 -7.50
C LYS A 3 25.31 -5.77 -6.50
N LYS A 4 25.70 -5.65 -5.22
CA LYS A 4 25.22 -6.52 -4.13
C LYS A 4 23.70 -6.42 -4.08
N SER A 5 23.02 -7.47 -4.56
CA SER A 5 21.56 -7.59 -4.56
C SER A 5 21.04 -7.41 -3.13
N ARG A 6 20.05 -6.53 -2.94
CA ARG A 6 19.42 -6.33 -1.64
C ARG A 6 18.67 -7.61 -1.28
N ARG A 7 19.04 -8.24 -0.14
CA ARG A 7 18.34 -9.41 0.41
C ARG A 7 16.85 -9.05 0.55
N LYS A 8 15.97 -9.83 -0.08
CA LYS A 8 14.52 -9.67 0.01
C LYS A 8 14.03 -10.51 1.20
N PHE A 9 13.20 -9.92 2.04
CA PHE A 9 12.56 -10.58 3.19
C PHE A 9 11.07 -10.70 2.92
N SER A 10 10.46 -11.82 3.31
CA SER A 10 9.02 -12.03 3.17
C SER A 10 8.22 -11.11 4.09
N PRO A 11 6.96 -10.80 3.76
CA PRO A 11 6.10 -9.99 4.64
C PRO A 11 5.97 -10.57 6.05
N GLU A 12 5.83 -11.89 6.16
CA GLU A 12 5.66 -12.63 7.41
C GLU A 12 6.90 -12.48 8.29
N PHE A 13 8.08 -12.61 7.69
CA PHE A 13 9.35 -12.44 8.39
C PHE A 13 9.53 -11.02 8.94
N LYS A 14 9.22 -10.00 8.12
CA LYS A 14 9.29 -8.60 8.57
C LYS A 14 8.31 -8.33 9.73
N ALA A 15 7.09 -8.86 9.64
CA ALA A 15 6.09 -8.73 10.68
C ALA A 15 6.55 -9.40 11.98
N GLN A 16 7.12 -10.60 11.91
CA GLN A 16 7.65 -11.31 13.08
C GLN A 16 8.75 -10.50 13.78
N VAL A 17 9.77 -10.07 13.03
CA VAL A 17 10.91 -9.32 13.58
C VAL A 17 10.48 -7.93 14.09
N GLY A 18 9.61 -7.24 13.34
CA GLY A 18 9.06 -5.95 13.75
C GLY A 18 8.23 -6.05 15.03
N LEU A 19 7.42 -7.09 15.18
CA LEU A 19 6.61 -7.34 16.37
C LEU A 19 7.50 -7.66 17.58
N GLU A 20 8.55 -8.46 17.41
CA GLU A 20 9.49 -8.77 18.49
C GLU A 20 10.23 -7.50 18.96
N ALA A 21 10.66 -6.65 18.03
CA ALA A 21 11.25 -5.37 18.35
C ALA A 21 10.25 -4.38 18.99
N LEU A 22 8.95 -4.51 18.67
CA LEU A 22 7.89 -3.73 19.28
C LEU A 22 7.62 -4.17 20.73
N LYS A 23 7.64 -5.47 21.02
CA LYS A 23 7.51 -6.02 22.39
C LYS A 23 8.57 -5.48 23.34
N GLY A 24 9.78 -5.18 22.83
CA GLY A 24 10.84 -4.53 23.60
C GLY A 24 11.51 -5.40 24.67
N VAL A 25 11.30 -6.73 24.64
CA VAL A 25 11.93 -7.69 25.57
C VAL A 25 13.43 -7.79 25.34
N GLU A 26 13.85 -7.86 24.08
CA GLU A 26 15.24 -7.86 23.66
C GLU A 26 15.59 -6.51 23.02
N PRO A 27 16.83 -6.02 23.18
CA PRO A 27 17.27 -4.82 22.49
C PRO A 27 17.43 -5.08 20.99
N ILE A 28 17.28 -4.02 20.18
CA ILE A 28 17.29 -4.11 18.70
C ILE A 28 18.55 -4.79 18.16
N HIS A 29 19.71 -4.61 18.79
CA HIS A 29 20.96 -5.23 18.34
C HIS A 29 20.98 -6.76 18.57
N ALA A 30 20.35 -7.24 19.64
CA ALA A 30 20.23 -8.67 19.91
C ALA A 30 19.28 -9.34 18.91
N ILE A 31 18.15 -8.70 18.63
CA ILE A 31 17.19 -9.13 17.60
C ILE A 31 17.86 -9.14 16.21
N ALA A 32 18.61 -8.09 15.89
CA ALA A 32 19.37 -7.99 14.65
C ALA A 32 20.36 -9.14 14.47
N ALA A 33 21.13 -9.47 15.53
CA ALA A 33 22.05 -10.60 15.52
C ALA A 33 21.32 -11.95 15.38
N LYS A 34 20.25 -12.16 16.16
CA LYS A 34 19.43 -13.38 16.16
C LYS A 34 18.83 -13.71 14.79
N TYR A 35 18.37 -12.68 14.07
CA TYR A 35 17.74 -12.84 12.76
C TYR A 35 18.68 -12.59 11.58
N GLU A 36 19.95 -12.29 11.83
CA GLU A 36 20.95 -11.89 10.82
C GLU A 36 20.46 -10.73 9.93
N VAL A 37 19.82 -9.76 10.57
CA VAL A 37 19.26 -8.55 9.94
C VAL A 37 20.00 -7.33 10.45
N HIS A 38 20.15 -6.30 9.61
CA HIS A 38 20.80 -5.07 10.06
C HIS A 38 19.91 -4.34 11.10
N PRO A 39 20.47 -3.78 12.21
CA PRO A 39 19.69 -3.09 13.25
C PRO A 39 18.74 -2.00 12.72
N VAL A 40 19.17 -1.25 11.70
CA VAL A 40 18.33 -0.24 11.04
C VAL A 40 17.06 -0.84 10.41
N GLN A 41 17.14 -2.05 9.83
CA GLN A 41 15.99 -2.73 9.25
C GLN A 41 15.02 -3.20 10.35
N VAL A 42 15.55 -3.68 11.48
CA VAL A 42 14.74 -4.04 12.64
C VAL A 42 13.99 -2.81 13.19
N SER A 43 14.68 -1.67 13.34
CA SER A 43 14.04 -0.40 13.72
C SER A 43 12.98 0.04 12.72
N GLN A 44 13.24 -0.12 11.42
CA GLN A 44 12.29 0.21 10.36
C GLN A 44 11.03 -0.65 10.45
N TRP A 45 11.16 -1.96 10.61
CA TRP A 45 10.00 -2.86 10.71
C TRP A 45 9.24 -2.66 12.02
N LYS A 46 9.91 -2.37 13.13
CA LYS A 46 9.25 -1.95 14.38
C LYS A 46 8.34 -0.75 14.14
N LYS A 47 8.85 0.27 13.44
CA LYS A 47 8.08 1.48 13.10
C LYS A 47 6.90 1.14 12.18
N GLU A 48 7.12 0.35 11.13
CA GLU A 48 6.07 -0.07 10.20
C GLU A 48 4.95 -0.84 10.90
N VAL A 49 5.29 -1.75 11.83
CA VAL A 49 4.29 -2.44 12.66
C VAL A 49 3.52 -1.44 13.49
N LEU A 50 4.20 -0.53 14.20
CA LEU A 50 3.53 0.48 15.04
C LEU A 50 2.53 1.35 14.25
N GLU A 51 2.89 1.74 13.02
CA GLU A 51 2.05 2.60 12.17
C GLU A 51 0.85 1.85 11.56
N ARG A 52 1.03 0.57 11.18
CA ARG A 52 -0.02 -0.22 10.50
C ARG A 52 -0.91 -1.00 11.46
N LEU A 53 -0.46 -1.27 12.68
CA LEU A 53 -1.23 -2.02 13.67
C LEU A 53 -2.62 -1.40 13.96
N PRO A 54 -2.79 -0.06 14.05
CA PRO A 54 -4.12 0.56 14.18
C PRO A 54 -5.07 0.23 13.04
N GLU A 55 -4.58 0.04 11.81
CA GLU A 55 -5.40 -0.30 10.65
C GLU A 55 -6.05 -1.68 10.82
N VAL A 56 -5.36 -2.62 11.45
CA VAL A 56 -5.88 -3.97 11.77
C VAL A 56 -7.08 -3.89 12.73
N PHE A 57 -7.10 -2.91 13.62
CA PHE A 57 -8.19 -2.69 14.58
C PHE A 57 -9.26 -1.72 14.07
N SER A 58 -9.02 -1.06 12.93
CA SER A 58 -10.04 -0.23 12.32
C SER A 58 -11.21 -1.13 11.90
N SER A 59 -12.40 -0.93 12.49
CA SER A 59 -13.56 -1.83 12.33
C SER A 59 -14.12 -1.91 10.90
N ARG A 60 -13.46 -1.27 9.93
CA ARG A 60 -13.86 -1.31 8.54
C ARG A 60 -13.01 -2.37 7.84
N PRO A 61 -13.53 -3.58 7.60
CA PRO A 61 -12.86 -4.51 6.73
C PRO A 61 -12.59 -3.81 5.38
N PRO A 62 -11.44 -4.06 4.75
CA PRO A 62 -11.20 -3.56 3.40
C PRO A 62 -12.37 -4.00 2.51
N PRO A 63 -12.80 -3.15 1.56
CA PRO A 63 -13.90 -3.52 0.66
C PRO A 63 -13.57 -4.86 0.01
N SER A 64 -14.58 -5.73 -0.06
CA SER A 64 -14.38 -7.04 -0.69
C SER A 64 -13.93 -6.85 -2.14
N ALA A 65 -13.31 -7.89 -2.71
CA ALA A 65 -12.91 -7.85 -4.13
C ALA A 65 -14.12 -7.52 -5.03
N ALA A 66 -15.31 -8.04 -4.70
CA ALA A 66 -16.55 -7.73 -5.39
C ALA A 66 -16.96 -6.25 -5.24
N GLN A 67 -16.92 -5.69 -4.03
CA GLN A 67 -17.23 -4.27 -3.80
C GLN A 67 -16.25 -3.34 -4.52
N SER A 68 -14.97 -3.74 -4.59
CA SER A 68 -13.94 -2.99 -5.29
C SER A 68 -14.17 -3.02 -6.79
N ALA A 69 -14.46 -4.20 -7.35
CA ALA A 69 -14.76 -4.37 -8.77
C ALA A 69 -16.04 -3.64 -9.21
N GLU A 70 -17.09 -3.66 -8.38
CA GLU A 70 -18.32 -2.93 -8.64
C GLU A 70 -18.08 -1.42 -8.68
N ARG A 71 -17.32 -0.89 -7.70
CA ARG A 71 -16.93 0.52 -7.68
C ARG A 71 -16.10 0.90 -8.91
N GLU A 72 -15.17 0.05 -9.30
CA GLU A 72 -14.35 0.25 -10.50
C GLU A 72 -15.20 0.28 -11.77
N ALA A 73 -16.16 -0.63 -11.92
CA ALA A 73 -17.10 -0.64 -13.04
C ALA A 73 -17.94 0.64 -13.09
N GLN A 74 -18.46 1.11 -11.95
CA GLN A 74 -19.20 2.37 -11.87
C GLN A 74 -18.34 3.57 -12.28
N LEU A 75 -17.06 3.60 -11.88
CA LEU A 75 -16.12 4.65 -12.27
C LEU A 75 -15.86 4.63 -13.78
N TYR A 76 -15.63 3.46 -14.38
CA TYR A 76 -15.43 3.33 -15.83
C TYR A 76 -16.66 3.76 -16.63
N GLN A 77 -17.86 3.37 -16.18
CA GLN A 77 -19.11 3.83 -16.78
C GLN A 77 -19.21 5.36 -16.74
N LYS A 78 -18.86 5.98 -15.60
CA LYS A 78 -18.92 7.43 -15.47
C LYS A 78 -17.90 8.13 -16.35
N ILE A 79 -16.69 7.57 -16.51
CA ILE A 79 -15.69 8.07 -17.44
C ILE A 79 -16.25 8.07 -18.87
N GLY A 80 -16.80 6.95 -19.34
CA GLY A 80 -17.36 6.87 -20.69
C GLY A 80 -18.52 7.85 -20.92
N GLN A 81 -19.40 8.04 -19.93
CA GLN A 81 -20.45 9.07 -20.00
C GLN A 81 -19.86 10.48 -20.15
N LEU A 82 -18.86 10.81 -19.33
CA LEU A 82 -18.21 12.12 -19.38
C LEU A 82 -17.47 12.35 -20.70
N GLU A 83 -16.84 11.31 -21.27
CA GLU A 83 -16.20 11.38 -22.59
C GLU A 83 -17.21 11.72 -23.69
N MET A 84 -18.36 11.04 -23.71
CA MET A 84 -19.45 11.31 -24.67
C MET A 84 -20.02 12.73 -24.50
N GLU A 85 -20.28 13.16 -23.26
CA GLU A 85 -20.75 14.51 -22.96
C GLU A 85 -19.74 15.57 -23.44
N LEU A 86 -18.45 15.36 -23.18
CA LEU A 86 -17.39 16.25 -23.65
C LEU A 86 -17.30 16.29 -25.18
N GLU A 87 -17.39 15.15 -25.86
CA GLU A 87 -17.38 15.11 -27.32
C GLU A 87 -18.57 15.86 -27.91
N TRP A 88 -19.77 15.66 -27.34
CA TRP A 88 -20.97 16.37 -27.75
C TRP A 88 -20.88 17.88 -27.54
N LEU A 89 -20.36 18.31 -26.38
CA LEU A 89 -20.13 19.73 -26.09
C LEU A 89 -19.11 20.35 -27.06
N LYS A 90 -18.00 19.65 -27.35
CA LYS A 90 -17.01 20.10 -28.34
C LYS A 90 -17.64 20.27 -29.72
N LYS A 91 -18.45 19.29 -30.17
CA LYS A 91 -19.15 19.36 -31.46
C LYS A 91 -20.10 20.54 -31.53
N LYS A 92 -20.90 20.77 -30.48
CA LYS A 92 -21.82 21.92 -30.42
C LYS A 92 -21.08 23.26 -30.41
N SER A 93 -20.00 23.38 -29.65
CA SER A 93 -19.18 24.60 -29.63
C SER A 93 -18.58 24.89 -31.01
N ALA A 94 -18.10 23.88 -31.73
CA ALA A 94 -17.58 24.06 -33.09
C ALA A 94 -18.65 24.55 -34.07
N LEU A 95 -19.90 24.09 -33.93
CA LEU A 95 -21.03 24.54 -34.76
C LEU A 95 -21.49 25.97 -34.45
N LEU A 96 -21.24 26.48 -33.25
CA LEU A 96 -21.62 27.84 -32.84
C LEU A 96 -20.53 28.87 -33.13
N ASN A 97 -19.29 28.43 -33.34
CA ASN A 97 -18.12 29.28 -33.56
C ASN A 97 -17.69 29.34 -35.04
N GLY A 98 -18.47 28.76 -35.95
CA GLY A 98 -18.29 28.86 -37.41
C GLY A 98 -19.45 29.61 -38.05
#